data_AF-A0A7V2XF82-F1
#
_entry.id   AF-A0A7V2XF82-F1
#
_cell.length_a   1.000
_cell.length_b   1.000
_cell.length_c   1.000
_cell.angle_alpha   90.00
_cell.angle_beta   90.00
_cell.angle_gamma   90.00
#
_symmetry.space_group_name_H-M   'P 1'
#
loop_
_entity.id
_entity.type
_entity.pdbx_description
1 polymer ?
#
loop_
_entity_poly.entity_id
_entity_poly.type
_entity_poly.pdbx_seq_one_letter_code
_entity_poly.pdbx_strand_id
1 'polypeptide(L)'
;MCARVPGQGRRPRRVAAAFDADNLSLRQAATLRGIIAYAQAAGWELVLAPFAFHDGPGRWDGILVPTHKWQARALKRAPAPVVCVAWSQRQLLLPAALENRYLAGRLAAQHLVERGYRAFAYVGFQRDTQSYIERKDFCLTLRRMGRDPATARTLVSFSRNRAWRDRTMASLGEWLGQLERPVGMLVARPGLARALADVALARGLRIPEDIGIIAGDDEPSVCELPPALTALRFDYAEVGRQAAALLESLMAGEWRPTRARAPLVPPTLIARRSTDRLVATDPVVANALWFIDAHRNEPIRVADVAAGLRVPLRELQGRFRRSGRDTVQHEITLARVEHAKLLLADACRGRRPAAPGRVQVTFDGPPPIPGGQGWTQWAEDPRRRAALVERLPDGTERIRRQPLPMPTTPPRPPSRAVVAEIARLSGFGSVDALERAFKRFVGMSPRTWSSRQP
;
A
#
# COMPACT_ATOMS: atom_id res chain seq x y z
N MET A 1 26.43 7.94 55.81
CA MET A 1 26.04 8.44 54.47
C MET A 1 25.95 7.23 53.53
N CYS A 2 24.77 6.61 53.42
CA CYS A 2 24.56 5.52 52.47
C CYS A 2 24.33 6.10 51.06
N ALA A 3 25.12 5.62 50.10
CA ALA A 3 25.00 5.94 48.69
C ALA A 3 23.63 5.51 48.15
N ARG A 4 22.96 6.40 47.42
CA ARG A 4 21.72 6.10 46.69
C ARG A 4 22.04 5.14 45.54
N VAL A 5 21.35 4.01 45.52
CA VAL A 5 21.27 3.08 44.38
C VAL A 5 20.59 3.80 43.20
N PRO A 6 21.18 3.84 42.00
CA PRO A 6 20.54 4.43 40.82
C PRO A 6 19.52 3.43 40.25
N GLY A 7 18.25 3.60 40.61
CA GLY A 7 17.16 2.73 40.15
C GLY A 7 15.80 3.00 40.78
N GLN A 8 15.53 4.24 41.23
CA GLN A 8 14.23 4.59 41.77
C GLN A 8 13.20 4.83 40.65
N GLY A 9 12.14 4.03 40.69
CA GLY A 9 11.08 3.90 39.70
C GLY A 9 10.46 5.22 39.25
N ARG A 10 10.68 5.55 37.99
CA ARG A 10 9.87 6.56 37.29
C ARG A 10 8.55 5.88 36.94
N ARG A 11 7.43 6.44 37.41
CA ARG A 11 6.09 5.96 37.05
C ARG A 11 6.01 5.82 35.51
N PRO A 12 5.44 4.72 34.97
CA PRO A 12 5.28 4.57 33.54
C PRO A 12 4.54 5.77 32.95
N ARG A 13 5.04 6.29 31.82
CA ARG A 13 4.43 7.43 31.13
C ARG A 13 3.01 7.05 30.72
N ARG A 14 2.05 7.88 31.08
CA ARG A 14 0.64 7.68 30.74
C ARG A 14 0.30 8.46 29.48
N VAL A 15 0.21 7.77 28.36
CA VAL A 15 0.05 8.36 27.02
C VAL A 15 -1.33 8.07 26.47
N ALA A 16 -2.00 9.11 25.95
CA ALA A 16 -3.26 8.96 25.25
C ALA A 16 -3.05 8.78 23.74
N ALA A 17 -3.68 7.76 23.17
CA ALA A 17 -3.90 7.63 21.74
C ALA A 17 -5.35 8.04 21.43
N ALA A 18 -5.54 9.24 20.89
CA ALA A 18 -6.87 9.80 20.59
C ALA A 18 -7.43 9.30 19.26
N PHE A 19 -7.50 7.98 19.12
CA PHE A 19 -8.08 7.30 17.98
C PHE A 19 -9.48 6.83 18.34
N ASP A 20 -10.44 7.04 17.44
CA ASP A 20 -11.77 6.47 17.55
C ASP A 20 -11.72 4.98 17.21
N ALA A 21 -11.75 4.12 18.24
CA ALA A 21 -11.62 2.68 18.09
C ALA A 21 -12.77 2.04 17.30
N ASP A 22 -13.95 2.66 17.33
CA ASP A 22 -15.16 2.17 16.67
C ASP A 22 -15.18 2.52 15.18
N ASN A 23 -14.31 3.44 14.74
CA ASN A 23 -14.26 3.93 13.37
C ASN A 23 -12.82 4.10 12.84
N LEU A 24 -11.97 3.09 13.08
CA LEU A 24 -10.61 3.08 12.56
C LEU A 24 -10.56 2.73 11.07
N SER A 25 -10.03 3.64 10.26
CA SER A 25 -9.56 3.27 8.92
C SER A 25 -8.37 2.30 9.01
N LEU A 26 -8.16 1.51 7.94
CA LEU A 26 -7.01 0.58 7.86
C LEU A 26 -5.66 1.27 8.07
N ARG A 27 -5.53 2.52 7.61
CA ARG A 27 -4.35 3.36 7.82
C ARG A 27 -4.16 3.70 9.29
N GLN A 28 -5.21 4.18 9.95
CA GLN A 28 -5.18 4.52 11.38
C GLN A 28 -4.91 3.27 12.23
N ALA A 29 -5.49 2.13 11.89
CA ALA A 29 -5.21 0.86 12.55
C ALA A 29 -3.73 0.47 12.40
N ALA A 30 -3.14 0.64 11.21
CA ALA A 30 -1.71 0.40 11.00
C ALA A 30 -0.81 1.36 11.79
N THR A 31 -1.14 2.64 11.81
CA THR A 31 -0.43 3.64 12.63
C THR A 31 -0.53 3.33 14.11
N LEU A 32 -1.71 2.97 14.60
CA LEU A 32 -1.92 2.58 15.98
C LEU A 32 -1.11 1.34 16.36
N ARG A 33 -0.97 0.35 15.47
CA ARG A 33 -0.07 -0.81 15.70
C ARG A 33 1.38 -0.38 15.92
N GLY A 34 1.87 0.59 15.15
CA GLY A 34 3.20 1.17 15.35
C GLY A 34 3.37 1.87 16.70
N ILE A 35 2.36 2.64 17.10
CA ILE A 35 2.32 3.30 18.42
C ILE A 35 2.33 2.28 19.55
N ILE A 36 1.50 1.24 19.46
CA ILE A 36 1.42 0.16 20.46
C ILE A 36 2.77 -0.55 20.59
N ALA A 37 3.41 -0.90 19.47
CA ALA A 37 4.70 -1.57 19.49
C ALA A 37 5.79 -0.73 20.17
N TYR A 38 5.80 0.58 19.91
CA TYR A 38 6.73 1.51 20.58
C TYR A 38 6.42 1.61 22.08
N ALA A 39 5.15 1.84 22.44
CA ALA A 39 4.71 1.99 23.82
C ALA A 39 5.06 0.77 24.68
N GLN A 40 4.90 -0.44 24.13
CA GLN A 40 5.29 -1.69 24.80
C GLN A 40 6.80 -1.74 25.07
N ALA A 41 7.62 -1.37 24.07
CA ALA A 41 9.07 -1.36 24.22
C ALA A 41 9.56 -0.27 25.20
N ALA A 42 8.86 0.87 25.25
CA ALA A 42 9.19 2.00 26.12
C ALA A 42 8.59 1.89 27.54
N GLY A 43 7.77 0.87 27.83
CA GLY A 43 7.11 0.71 29.12
C GLY A 43 6.04 1.78 29.41
N TRP A 44 5.36 2.28 28.39
CA TRP A 44 4.27 3.25 28.54
C TRP A 44 2.94 2.60 28.96
N GLU A 45 2.16 3.33 29.76
CA GLU A 45 0.72 3.08 29.93
C GLU A 45 -0.02 3.78 28.76
N LEU A 46 -0.24 3.05 27.66
CA LEU A 46 -0.96 3.57 26.49
C LEU A 46 -2.47 3.35 26.63
N VAL A 47 -3.24 4.43 26.56
CA VAL A 47 -4.70 4.39 26.67
C VAL A 47 -5.35 4.91 25.39
N LEU A 48 -6.29 4.15 24.82
CA LEU A 48 -7.16 4.64 23.76
C LEU A 48 -8.18 5.61 24.35
N ALA A 49 -8.03 6.89 24.04
CA ALA A 49 -8.83 7.96 24.64
C ALA A 49 -9.17 9.00 23.55
N PRO A 50 -10.22 8.78 22.74
CA PRO A 50 -10.60 9.61 21.60
C PRO A 50 -10.76 11.11 21.91
N PHE A 51 -11.04 11.45 23.18
CA PHE A 51 -11.28 12.81 23.66
C PHE A 51 -10.21 13.31 24.64
N ALA A 52 -9.04 12.66 24.72
CA ALA A 52 -7.99 12.97 25.70
C ALA A 52 -7.52 14.44 25.71
N PHE A 53 -7.69 15.15 24.60
CA PHE A 53 -7.32 16.56 24.49
C PHE A 53 -8.31 17.53 25.15
N HIS A 54 -9.45 17.04 25.63
CA HIS A 54 -10.38 17.80 26.47
C HIS A 54 -10.16 17.55 27.97
N ASP A 55 -9.31 16.59 28.33
CA ASP A 55 -9.03 16.28 29.72
C ASP A 55 -8.21 17.40 30.38
N GLY A 56 -8.39 17.55 31.70
CA GLY A 56 -7.67 18.53 32.51
C GLY A 56 -6.16 18.28 32.60
N PRO A 57 -5.39 19.28 33.08
CA PRO A 57 -3.95 19.17 33.19
C PRO A 57 -3.50 18.03 34.12
N GLY A 58 -2.32 17.45 33.82
CA GLY A 58 -1.73 16.37 34.61
C GLY A 58 -2.33 14.97 34.40
N ARG A 59 -3.38 14.83 33.58
CA ARG A 59 -4.00 13.52 33.28
C ARG A 59 -3.20 12.65 32.30
N TRP A 60 -2.46 13.29 31.41
CA TRP A 60 -1.66 12.66 30.35
C TRP A 60 -0.25 13.23 30.35
N ASP A 61 0.76 12.38 30.21
CA ASP A 61 2.13 12.79 29.95
C ASP A 61 2.30 13.24 28.49
N GLY A 62 1.50 12.70 27.57
CA GLY A 62 1.53 13.03 26.15
C GLY A 62 0.33 12.47 25.38
N ILE A 63 0.06 13.06 24.21
CA ILE A 63 -1.13 12.74 23.41
C ILE A 63 -0.76 12.56 21.93
N LEU A 64 -1.17 11.43 21.35
CA LEU A 64 -1.08 11.13 19.91
C LEU A 64 -2.45 11.29 19.26
N VAL A 65 -2.53 12.08 18.19
CA VAL A 65 -3.82 12.45 17.56
C VAL A 65 -3.84 12.24 16.03
N PRO A 66 -4.87 11.62 15.47
CA PRO A 66 -5.17 11.65 14.03
C PRO A 66 -5.94 12.95 13.72
N THR A 67 -5.26 14.08 13.54
CA THR A 67 -5.95 15.40 13.57
C THR A 67 -6.52 15.87 12.22
N HIS A 68 -7.55 16.72 12.30
CA HIS A 68 -8.09 17.57 11.23
C HIS A 68 -7.92 19.06 11.57
N LYS A 69 -8.05 19.96 10.58
CA LYS A 69 -7.70 21.40 10.71
C LYS A 69 -8.33 22.14 11.89
N TRP A 70 -9.54 21.75 12.31
CA TRP A 70 -10.31 22.40 13.37
C TRP A 70 -9.85 21.98 14.76
N GLN A 71 -9.45 20.72 14.93
CA GLN A 71 -8.95 20.19 16.20
C GLN A 71 -7.52 20.69 16.47
N ALA A 72 -6.68 20.83 15.44
CA ALA A 72 -5.29 21.28 15.58
C ALA A 72 -5.14 22.62 16.33
N ARG A 73 -6.11 23.54 16.22
CA ARG A 73 -6.08 24.82 16.96
C ARG A 73 -6.38 24.66 18.44
N ALA A 74 -7.38 23.84 18.79
CA ALA A 74 -7.71 23.54 20.17
C ALA A 74 -6.56 22.78 20.86
N LEU A 75 -5.93 21.85 20.12
CA LEU A 75 -4.81 21.03 20.57
C LEU A 75 -3.54 21.83 20.90
N LYS A 76 -3.36 23.04 20.37
CA LYS A 76 -2.24 23.91 20.78
C LYS A 76 -2.31 24.32 22.26
N ARG A 77 -3.50 24.28 22.85
CA ARG A 77 -3.75 24.61 24.26
C ARG A 77 -3.89 23.34 25.11
N ALA A 78 -3.63 22.16 24.54
CA ALA A 78 -3.66 20.93 25.30
C ALA A 78 -2.64 21.01 26.45
N PRO A 79 -2.97 20.49 27.64
CA PRO A 79 -2.12 20.61 28.82
C PRO A 79 -0.93 19.65 28.83
N ALA A 80 -0.74 18.87 27.75
CA ALA A 80 0.33 17.91 27.57
C ALA A 80 0.90 18.00 26.13
N PRO A 81 2.15 17.58 25.88
CA PRO A 81 2.71 17.49 24.53
C PRO A 81 1.82 16.70 23.57
N VAL A 82 1.64 17.22 22.36
CA VAL A 82 0.79 16.62 21.33
C VAL A 82 1.61 16.33 20.07
N VAL A 83 1.49 15.10 19.55
CA VAL A 83 2.04 14.71 18.25
C VAL A 83 0.92 14.27 17.31
N CYS A 84 0.93 14.80 16.09
CA CYS A 84 0.02 14.43 15.02
C CYS A 84 0.57 13.31 14.14
N VAL A 85 -0.32 12.44 13.68
CA VAL A 85 0.04 11.28 12.82
C VAL A 85 -0.65 11.28 11.47
N ALA A 86 -1.27 12.41 11.09
CA ALA A 86 -2.02 12.52 9.84
C ALA A 86 -1.87 13.92 9.22
N TRP A 87 -1.94 13.96 7.89
CA TRP A 87 -1.98 15.20 7.13
C TRP A 87 -3.31 15.93 7.39
N SER A 88 -3.24 17.05 8.09
CA SER A 88 -4.41 17.88 8.41
C SER A 88 -4.41 19.23 7.73
N GLN A 89 -3.21 19.75 7.42
CA GLN A 89 -2.98 21.06 6.82
C GLN A 89 -1.66 21.08 6.03
N ARG A 90 -1.52 22.06 5.13
CA ARG A 90 -0.29 22.30 4.35
C ARG A 90 0.86 22.83 5.20
N GLN A 91 0.54 23.53 6.29
CA GLN A 91 1.48 23.96 7.31
C GLN A 91 1.17 23.18 8.59
N LEU A 92 2.19 22.57 9.17
CA LEU A 92 2.03 21.80 10.40
C LEU A 92 1.92 22.77 11.57
N LEU A 93 0.77 22.72 12.25
CA LEU A 93 0.51 23.54 13.43
C LEU A 93 0.99 22.89 14.73
N LEU A 94 1.30 21.60 14.67
CA LEU A 94 1.73 20.76 15.78
C LEU A 94 2.92 19.91 15.30
N PRO A 95 3.80 19.46 16.22
CA PRO A 95 4.75 18.39 15.93
C PRO A 95 4.01 17.20 15.30
N ALA A 96 4.58 16.63 14.25
CA ALA A 96 3.94 15.54 13.52
C ALA A 96 4.97 14.58 12.96
N ALA A 97 4.62 13.30 12.87
CA ALA A 97 5.27 12.33 12.00
C ALA A 97 4.27 11.89 10.95
N LEU A 98 4.67 11.90 9.68
CA LEU A 98 3.75 11.78 8.55
C LEU A 98 4.33 10.89 7.47
N GLU A 99 3.48 10.36 6.61
CA GLU A 99 3.94 9.74 5.38
C GLU A 99 4.42 10.78 4.35
N ASN A 100 5.47 10.46 3.58
CA ASN A 100 6.12 11.36 2.64
C ASN A 100 5.36 11.45 1.31
N ARG A 101 4.24 12.21 1.32
CA ARG A 101 3.39 12.43 0.13
C ARG A 101 4.11 13.18 -1.00
N TYR A 102 5.12 13.99 -0.67
CA TYR A 102 6.00 14.65 -1.65
C TYR A 102 6.74 13.62 -2.51
N LEU A 103 7.40 12.65 -1.87
CA LEU A 103 8.11 11.58 -2.57
C LEU A 103 7.15 10.70 -3.39
N ALA A 104 5.92 10.47 -2.91
CA ALA A 104 4.90 9.74 -3.68
C ALA A 104 4.62 10.35 -5.07
N GLY A 105 4.43 11.68 -5.15
CA GLY A 105 4.24 12.38 -6.42
C GLY A 105 5.44 12.22 -7.36
N ARG A 106 6.67 12.28 -6.81
CA ARG A 106 7.89 12.08 -7.59
C ARG A 106 8.03 10.66 -8.14
N LEU A 107 7.86 9.65 -7.29
CA LEU A 107 7.97 8.23 -7.67
C LEU A 107 6.97 7.87 -8.77
N ALA A 108 5.73 8.36 -8.66
CA ALA A 108 4.71 8.12 -9.66
C ALA A 108 5.06 8.76 -11.02
N ALA A 109 5.56 9.99 -11.02
CA ALA A 109 5.97 10.67 -12.26
C ALA A 109 7.14 9.95 -12.94
N GLN A 110 8.18 9.61 -12.17
CA GLN A 110 9.36 8.89 -12.67
C GLN A 110 8.95 7.56 -13.30
N HIS A 111 8.17 6.76 -12.56
CA HIS A 111 7.71 5.46 -13.03
C HIS A 111 6.88 5.57 -14.32
N LEU A 112 5.94 6.50 -14.42
CA LEU A 112 5.14 6.65 -15.65
C LEU A 112 5.98 7.08 -16.85
N VAL A 113 6.96 7.98 -16.66
CA VAL A 113 7.88 8.37 -17.73
C VAL A 113 8.75 7.18 -18.17
N GLU A 114 9.30 6.42 -17.21
CA GLU A 114 10.09 5.21 -17.46
C GLU A 114 9.28 4.12 -18.18
N ARG A 115 7.97 4.05 -17.95
CA ARG A 115 7.06 3.12 -18.66
C ARG A 115 6.62 3.62 -20.04
N GLY A 116 7.14 4.76 -20.50
CA GLY A 116 6.95 5.25 -21.87
C GLY A 116 5.63 5.99 -22.11
N TYR A 117 4.95 6.45 -21.05
CA TYR A 117 3.81 7.36 -21.21
C TYR A 117 4.28 8.75 -21.68
N ARG A 118 3.45 9.40 -22.50
CA ARG A 118 3.75 10.72 -23.09
C ARG A 118 2.77 11.79 -22.64
N ALA A 119 1.51 11.40 -22.43
CA ALA A 119 0.54 12.19 -21.71
C ALA A 119 0.45 11.72 -20.25
N PHE A 120 0.13 12.63 -19.35
CA PHE A 120 0.06 12.36 -17.91
C PHE A 120 -1.26 12.86 -17.33
N ALA A 121 -1.72 12.35 -16.21
CA ALA A 121 -2.86 12.96 -15.52
C ALA A 121 -2.80 12.73 -14.01
N TYR A 122 -3.50 13.59 -13.28
CA TYR A 122 -3.68 13.44 -11.84
C TYR A 122 -5.16 13.45 -11.51
N VAL A 123 -5.63 12.47 -10.73
CA VAL A 123 -7.03 12.38 -10.32
C VAL A 123 -7.11 12.41 -8.79
N GLY A 124 -7.79 13.41 -8.23
CA GLY A 124 -7.86 13.58 -6.77
C GLY A 124 -8.95 14.55 -6.31
N PHE A 125 -8.75 15.20 -5.16
CA PHE A 125 -9.79 16.00 -4.49
C PHE A 125 -9.34 17.47 -4.23
N GLN A 126 -10.23 18.46 -4.43
CA GLN A 126 -9.83 19.89 -4.51
C GLN A 126 -9.43 20.45 -3.17
N ARG A 127 -10.12 20.00 -2.12
CA ARG A 127 -9.97 20.46 -0.75
C ARG A 127 -9.18 19.48 0.11
N ASP A 128 -8.45 18.57 -0.54
CA ASP A 128 -7.62 17.57 0.13
C ASP A 128 -6.14 17.97 0.09
N THR A 129 -5.53 18.06 1.26
CA THR A 129 -4.13 18.49 1.40
C THR A 129 -3.17 17.48 0.79
N GLN A 130 -3.45 16.18 0.96
CA GLN A 130 -2.62 15.11 0.40
C GLN A 130 -2.62 15.20 -1.12
N SER A 131 -3.81 15.35 -1.71
CA SER A 131 -3.98 15.47 -3.16
C SER A 131 -3.23 16.68 -3.73
N TYR A 132 -3.26 17.81 -3.02
CA TYR A 132 -2.50 18.98 -3.42
C TYR A 132 -0.98 18.71 -3.45
N ILE A 133 -0.44 18.08 -2.39
CA ILE A 133 0.99 17.81 -2.25
C ILE A 133 1.46 16.82 -3.32
N GLU A 134 0.76 15.70 -3.47
CA GLU A 134 1.07 14.67 -4.46
C GLU A 134 1.06 15.24 -5.87
N ARG A 135 -0.01 15.98 -6.24
CA ARG A 135 -0.14 16.58 -7.56
C ARG A 135 0.95 17.60 -7.83
N LYS A 136 1.28 18.46 -6.85
CA LYS A 136 2.32 19.47 -7.01
C LYS A 136 3.66 18.82 -7.36
N ASP A 137 4.07 17.82 -6.58
CA ASP A 137 5.36 17.16 -6.80
C ASP A 137 5.37 16.25 -8.02
N PHE A 138 4.24 15.65 -8.38
CA PHE A 138 4.05 14.96 -9.65
C PHE A 138 4.32 15.89 -10.83
N CYS A 139 3.62 17.04 -10.91
CA CYS A 139 3.81 18.04 -11.95
C CYS A 139 5.24 18.62 -11.99
N LEU A 140 5.83 18.94 -10.83
CA LEU A 140 7.19 19.46 -10.76
C LEU A 140 8.22 18.44 -11.25
N THR A 141 8.01 17.15 -10.96
CA THR A 141 8.90 16.08 -11.42
C THR A 141 8.79 15.89 -12.92
N LEU A 142 7.56 15.92 -13.48
CA LEU A 142 7.36 15.89 -14.92
C LEU A 142 8.09 17.05 -15.63
N ARG A 143 8.02 18.28 -15.12
CA ARG A 143 8.80 19.43 -15.67
C ARG A 143 10.30 19.13 -15.70
N ARG A 144 10.84 18.63 -14.59
CA ARG A 144 12.27 18.31 -14.47
C ARG A 144 12.71 17.20 -15.42
N MET A 145 11.79 16.32 -15.81
CA MET A 145 12.03 15.26 -16.79
C MET A 145 11.72 15.71 -18.24
N GLY A 146 11.59 17.01 -18.49
CA GLY A 146 11.32 17.56 -19.82
C GLY A 146 9.92 17.27 -20.36
N ARG A 147 8.95 16.99 -19.48
CA ARG A 147 7.54 16.78 -19.84
C ARG A 147 6.72 18.02 -19.53
N ASP A 148 5.82 18.39 -20.43
CA ASP A 148 4.91 19.52 -20.22
C ASP A 148 3.82 19.16 -19.19
N PRO A 149 3.70 19.85 -18.04
CA PRO A 149 2.64 19.56 -17.09
C PRO A 149 1.27 20.05 -17.51
N ALA A 150 1.14 20.82 -18.59
CA ALA A 150 -0.17 21.06 -19.20
C ALA A 150 -0.83 19.74 -19.62
N THR A 151 -0.02 18.70 -19.91
CA THR A 151 -0.54 17.35 -20.14
C THR A 151 -1.20 16.76 -18.90
N ALA A 152 -0.80 17.13 -17.67
CA ALA A 152 -1.33 16.63 -16.40
C ALA A 152 -2.75 17.16 -16.10
N ARG A 153 -3.72 16.71 -16.90
CA ARG A 153 -5.13 17.02 -16.71
C ARG A 153 -5.56 16.54 -15.33
N THR A 154 -6.27 17.43 -14.66
CA THR A 154 -6.54 17.31 -13.24
C THR A 154 -8.04 17.24 -13.06
N LEU A 155 -8.59 16.05 -12.82
CA LEU A 155 -10.00 15.87 -12.51
C LEU A 155 -10.17 15.92 -11.00
N VAL A 156 -10.92 16.92 -10.55
CA VAL A 156 -11.03 17.25 -9.14
C VAL A 156 -12.46 17.62 -8.79
N SER A 157 -13.33 16.62 -8.71
CA SER A 157 -14.57 16.74 -7.97
C SER A 157 -15.04 15.32 -7.68
N PHE A 158 -14.87 14.93 -6.41
CA PHE A 158 -15.13 13.71 -5.62
C PHE A 158 -16.19 13.80 -4.47
N SER A 159 -17.47 14.17 -4.63
CA SER A 159 -18.44 14.16 -3.50
C SER A 159 -18.78 12.73 -3.05
N ARG A 160 -19.11 12.53 -1.77
CA ARG A 160 -19.32 11.18 -1.18
C ARG A 160 -20.76 10.64 -1.29
N ASN A 161 -21.69 11.35 -1.94
CA ASN A 161 -23.10 10.95 -2.03
C ASN A 161 -23.35 9.92 -3.18
N ARG A 162 -24.28 8.97 -2.99
CA ARG A 162 -24.66 7.92 -3.96
C ARG A 162 -25.17 8.49 -5.28
N ALA A 163 -26.10 9.46 -5.26
CA ALA A 163 -26.60 10.15 -6.47
C ALA A 163 -25.52 10.99 -7.19
N TRP A 164 -24.38 11.17 -6.54
CA TRP A 164 -23.23 11.86 -7.11
C TRP A 164 -22.25 10.84 -7.73
N ARG A 165 -22.17 9.62 -7.20
CA ARG A 165 -21.32 8.54 -7.76
C ARG A 165 -21.66 8.25 -9.23
N ASP A 166 -22.94 8.11 -9.59
CA ASP A 166 -23.33 7.75 -10.96
C ASP A 166 -23.01 8.87 -11.96
N ARG A 167 -23.33 10.12 -11.61
CA ARG A 167 -22.97 11.32 -12.40
C ARG A 167 -21.47 11.46 -12.59
N THR A 168 -20.72 11.11 -11.55
CA THR A 168 -19.28 11.16 -11.54
C THR A 168 -18.64 10.08 -12.39
N MET A 169 -19.22 8.88 -12.44
CA MET A 169 -18.74 7.79 -13.32
C MET A 169 -18.97 8.14 -14.79
N ALA A 170 -20.10 8.76 -15.13
CA ALA A 170 -20.35 9.28 -16.47
C ALA A 170 -19.34 10.39 -16.85
N SER A 171 -19.14 11.37 -15.96
CA SER A 171 -18.18 12.46 -16.14
C SER A 171 -16.73 11.96 -16.27
N LEU A 172 -16.36 10.94 -15.50
CA LEU A 172 -15.06 10.25 -15.59
C LEU A 172 -14.84 9.67 -16.98
N GLY A 173 -15.87 9.00 -17.52
CA GLY A 173 -15.79 8.37 -18.83
C GLY A 173 -15.67 9.36 -19.98
N GLU A 174 -16.41 10.47 -19.94
CA GLU A 174 -16.26 11.57 -20.91
C GLU A 174 -14.87 12.20 -20.83
N TRP A 175 -14.41 12.48 -19.62
CA TRP A 175 -13.08 13.04 -19.39
C TRP A 175 -11.97 12.12 -19.92
N LEU A 176 -12.06 10.81 -19.68
CA LEU A 176 -11.14 9.81 -20.25
C LEU A 176 -11.15 9.79 -21.78
N GLY A 177 -12.30 10.08 -22.41
CA GLY A 177 -12.43 10.20 -23.86
C GLY A 177 -11.65 11.37 -24.46
N GLN A 178 -11.38 12.41 -23.66
CA GLN A 178 -10.68 13.62 -24.10
C GLN A 178 -9.16 13.60 -23.84
N LEU A 179 -8.62 12.54 -23.24
CA LEU A 179 -7.19 12.46 -22.94
C LEU A 179 -6.42 11.93 -24.15
N GLU A 180 -5.30 12.57 -24.45
CA GLU A 180 -4.33 12.04 -25.41
C GLU A 180 -3.79 10.70 -24.89
N ARG A 181 -3.73 9.71 -25.76
CA ARG A 181 -3.26 8.36 -25.42
C ARG A 181 -1.88 8.14 -26.06
N PRO A 182 -0.96 7.49 -25.35
CA PRO A 182 -1.15 6.86 -24.05
C PRO A 182 -1.02 7.81 -22.86
N VAL A 183 -1.92 7.67 -21.88
CA VAL A 183 -1.92 8.50 -20.67
C VAL A 183 -1.56 7.70 -19.43
N GLY A 184 -0.55 8.16 -18.70
CA GLY A 184 -0.19 7.62 -17.39
C GLY A 184 -0.77 8.50 -16.27
N MET A 185 -1.44 7.92 -15.29
CA MET A 185 -2.14 8.68 -14.26
C MET A 185 -1.84 8.24 -12.84
N LEU A 186 -1.63 9.23 -11.97
CA LEU A 186 -1.63 9.06 -10.52
C LEU A 186 -3.02 9.39 -9.97
N VAL A 187 -3.59 8.48 -9.21
CA VAL A 187 -4.94 8.60 -8.65
C VAL A 187 -4.87 8.58 -7.13
N ALA A 188 -5.31 9.64 -6.47
CA ALA A 188 -5.10 9.89 -5.04
C ALA A 188 -5.55 8.75 -4.11
N ARG A 189 -6.57 7.98 -4.49
CA ARG A 189 -7.21 6.96 -3.64
C ARG A 189 -7.39 5.64 -4.37
N PRO A 190 -7.18 4.48 -3.71
CA PRO A 190 -7.37 3.16 -4.32
C PRO A 190 -8.76 2.93 -4.88
N GLY A 191 -9.82 3.24 -4.12
CA GLY A 191 -11.19 3.06 -4.59
C GLY A 191 -11.52 3.90 -5.83
N LEU A 192 -10.94 5.10 -5.93
CA LEU A 192 -11.08 5.95 -7.12
C LEU A 192 -10.28 5.39 -8.30
N ALA A 193 -9.08 4.86 -8.05
CA ALA A 193 -8.25 4.20 -9.06
C ALA A 193 -8.95 2.96 -9.64
N ARG A 194 -9.62 2.18 -8.80
CA ARG A 194 -10.45 1.04 -9.22
C ARG A 194 -11.65 1.46 -10.05
N ALA A 195 -12.43 2.43 -9.56
CA ALA A 195 -13.58 2.96 -10.29
C ALA A 195 -13.17 3.50 -11.67
N LEU A 196 -12.04 4.21 -11.75
CA LEU A 196 -11.46 4.67 -13.00
C LEU A 196 -11.07 3.50 -13.92
N ALA A 197 -10.44 2.46 -13.39
CA ALA A 197 -10.10 1.25 -14.15
C ALA A 197 -11.36 0.57 -14.71
N ASP A 198 -12.41 0.44 -13.89
CA ASP A 198 -13.70 -0.14 -14.29
C ASP A 198 -14.35 0.67 -15.42
N VAL A 199 -14.36 2.01 -15.31
CA VAL A 199 -14.90 2.91 -16.35
C VAL A 199 -14.09 2.81 -17.64
N ALA A 200 -12.76 2.75 -17.55
CA ALA A 200 -11.90 2.60 -18.70
C ALA A 200 -12.19 1.28 -19.44
N LEU A 201 -12.26 0.17 -18.72
CA LEU A 201 -12.58 -1.15 -19.29
C LEU A 201 -13.98 -1.18 -19.90
N ALA A 202 -14.99 -0.62 -19.22
CA ALA A 202 -16.36 -0.54 -19.73
C ALA A 202 -16.48 0.30 -21.02
N ARG A 203 -15.51 1.19 -21.28
CA ARG A 203 -15.40 1.99 -22.51
C ARG A 203 -14.47 1.37 -23.55
N GLY A 204 -14.05 0.11 -23.36
CA GLY A 204 -13.15 -0.60 -24.26
C GLY A 204 -11.71 -0.08 -24.26
N LEU A 205 -11.30 0.69 -23.24
CA LEU A 205 -9.93 1.17 -23.12
C LEU A 205 -9.04 0.11 -22.49
N ARG A 206 -7.84 -0.04 -23.02
CA ARG A 206 -6.89 -1.06 -22.56
C ARG A 206 -6.01 -0.52 -21.44
N ILE A 207 -5.78 -1.37 -20.45
CA ILE A 207 -4.90 -1.10 -19.32
C ILE A 207 -3.81 -2.18 -19.33
N PRO A 208 -2.52 -1.81 -19.52
CA PRO A 208 -1.92 -0.48 -19.46
C PRO A 208 -1.74 0.29 -20.80
N GLU A 209 -2.17 -0.28 -21.94
CA GLU A 209 -1.82 0.16 -23.31
C GLU A 209 -2.42 1.50 -23.73
N ASP A 210 -3.59 1.86 -23.22
CA ASP A 210 -4.19 3.17 -23.49
C ASP A 210 -4.08 4.06 -22.25
N ILE A 211 -4.29 3.45 -21.07
CA ILE A 211 -4.28 4.12 -19.78
C ILE A 211 -3.43 3.35 -18.77
N GLY A 212 -2.43 4.03 -18.21
CA GLY A 212 -1.67 3.55 -17.05
C GLY A 212 -2.20 4.12 -15.75
N ILE A 213 -2.41 3.30 -14.72
CA ILE A 213 -3.00 3.75 -13.45
C ILE A 213 -2.08 3.42 -12.28
N ILE A 214 -1.72 4.43 -11.49
CA ILE A 214 -1.07 4.29 -10.17
C ILE A 214 -2.05 4.71 -9.08
N ALA A 215 -2.33 3.82 -8.13
CA ALA A 215 -3.10 4.13 -6.93
C ALA A 215 -2.23 4.84 -5.87
N GLY A 216 -2.76 5.90 -5.27
CA GLY A 216 -2.14 6.72 -4.22
C GLY A 216 -2.12 6.06 -2.83
N ASP A 217 -2.44 4.78 -2.76
CA ASP A 217 -2.19 3.91 -1.62
C ASP A 217 -2.22 2.44 -2.10
N ASP A 218 -1.54 1.55 -1.39
CA ASP A 218 -1.54 0.12 -1.68
C ASP A 218 -2.51 -0.61 -0.76
N GLU A 219 -3.79 -0.57 -1.14
CA GLU A 219 -4.88 -1.22 -0.42
C GLU A 219 -5.18 -2.57 -1.09
N PRO A 220 -4.73 -3.71 -0.53
CA PRO A 220 -4.77 -5.00 -1.24
C PRO A 220 -6.17 -5.40 -1.68
N SER A 221 -7.18 -5.10 -0.86
CA SER A 221 -8.60 -5.35 -1.13
C SER A 221 -9.12 -4.70 -2.42
N VAL A 222 -8.41 -3.71 -2.94
CA VAL A 222 -8.76 -2.97 -4.17
C VAL A 222 -7.69 -3.13 -5.24
N CYS A 223 -6.41 -3.04 -4.87
CA CYS A 223 -5.28 -3.01 -5.80
C CYS A 223 -4.92 -4.38 -6.38
N GLU A 224 -5.32 -5.48 -5.75
CA GLU A 224 -5.03 -6.83 -6.26
C GLU A 224 -6.13 -7.36 -7.20
N LEU A 225 -7.26 -6.65 -7.31
CA LEU A 225 -8.32 -6.98 -8.25
C LEU A 225 -7.84 -6.80 -9.70
N PRO A 226 -8.15 -7.71 -10.64
CA PRO A 226 -7.74 -7.57 -12.03
C PRO A 226 -8.35 -6.33 -12.75
N PRO A 227 -7.60 -5.60 -13.59
CA PRO A 227 -6.15 -5.64 -13.68
C PRO A 227 -5.54 -5.10 -12.39
N ALA A 228 -4.55 -5.81 -11.85
CA ALA A 228 -3.90 -5.42 -10.61
C ALA A 228 -3.26 -4.03 -10.75
N LEU A 229 -3.54 -3.15 -9.79
CA LEU A 229 -3.16 -1.74 -9.81
C LEU A 229 -1.78 -1.53 -9.20
N THR A 230 -0.86 -0.95 -9.96
CA THR A 230 0.37 -0.34 -9.43
C THR A 230 -0.01 0.65 -8.34
N ALA A 231 0.71 0.65 -7.23
CA ALA A 231 0.31 1.44 -6.06
C ALA A 231 1.50 2.00 -5.29
N LEU A 232 1.27 3.10 -4.57
CA LEU A 232 2.21 3.67 -3.61
C LEU A 232 1.93 3.07 -2.23
N ARG A 233 2.84 2.24 -1.72
CA ARG A 233 2.73 1.64 -0.39
C ARG A 233 3.38 2.55 0.65
N PHE A 234 2.61 2.93 1.66
CA PHE A 234 3.08 3.70 2.81
C PHE A 234 3.22 2.80 4.04
N ASP A 235 4.33 2.92 4.76
CA ASP A 235 4.50 2.25 6.04
C ASP A 235 3.86 3.07 7.17
N TYR A 236 2.54 2.91 7.31
CA TYR A 236 1.78 3.59 8.36
C TYR A 236 2.19 3.14 9.77
N ALA A 237 2.71 1.92 9.94
CA ALA A 237 3.20 1.45 11.23
C ALA A 237 4.50 2.18 11.62
N GLU A 238 5.40 2.40 10.67
CA GLU A 238 6.58 3.23 10.88
C GLU A 238 6.21 4.68 11.21
N VAL A 239 5.18 5.25 10.56
CA VAL A 239 4.65 6.58 10.95
C VAL A 239 4.25 6.60 12.42
N GLY A 240 3.56 5.55 12.90
CA GLY A 240 3.18 5.42 14.30
C GLY A 240 4.37 5.33 15.26
N ARG A 241 5.40 4.55 14.91
CA ARG A 241 6.63 4.42 15.71
C ARG A 241 7.39 5.75 15.79
N GLN A 242 7.58 6.43 14.65
CA GLN A 242 8.23 7.74 14.58
C GLN A 242 7.45 8.81 15.36
N ALA A 243 6.12 8.75 15.35
CA ALA A 243 5.29 9.65 16.14
C ALA A 243 5.46 9.44 17.65
N ALA A 244 5.50 8.17 18.09
CA ALA A 244 5.73 7.84 19.49
C ALA A 244 7.15 8.24 19.94
N ALA A 245 8.17 7.99 19.13
CA ALA A 245 9.54 8.45 19.40
C ALA A 245 9.65 9.99 19.51
N LEU A 246 8.95 10.71 18.63
CA LEU A 246 8.86 12.17 18.70
C LEU A 246 8.14 12.62 19.98
N LEU A 247 7.09 11.92 20.39
CA LEU A 247 6.37 12.24 21.63
C LEU A 247 7.25 11.99 22.86
N GLU A 248 8.01 10.90 22.92
CA GLU A 248 8.98 10.65 24.01
C GLU A 248 9.96 11.82 24.14
N SER A 249 10.55 12.25 23.01
CA SER A 249 11.50 13.37 22.97
C SER A 249 10.88 14.67 23.48
N LEU A 250 9.60 14.91 23.19
CA LEU A 250 8.83 16.06 23.70
C LEU A 250 8.56 15.94 25.20
N MET A 251 8.15 14.76 25.69
CA MET A 251 7.90 14.49 27.11
C MET A 251 9.16 14.54 27.97
N ALA A 252 10.32 14.29 27.38
CA ALA A 252 11.64 14.41 28.02
C ALA A 252 12.17 15.86 28.04
N GLY A 253 11.54 16.79 27.32
CA GLY A 253 12.03 18.16 27.17
C GLY A 253 13.25 18.28 26.26
N GLU A 254 13.58 17.22 25.53
CA GLU A 254 14.76 17.12 24.65
C GLU A 254 14.49 17.72 23.26
N TRP A 255 13.22 17.90 22.91
CA TRP A 255 12.83 18.52 21.65
C TRP A 255 12.72 20.04 21.78
N ARG A 256 13.60 20.78 21.08
CA ARG A 256 13.46 22.22 20.90
C ARG A 256 12.73 22.53 19.58
N PRO A 257 11.74 23.43 19.55
CA PRO A 257 11.07 23.87 18.33
C PRO A 257 11.98 24.72 17.43
N THR A 258 13.11 24.18 16.98
CA THR A 258 13.99 24.82 16.00
C THR A 258 13.74 24.21 14.64
N ARG A 259 12.82 24.76 13.84
CA ARG A 259 12.61 24.48 12.39
C ARG A 259 12.66 23.00 11.93
N ALA A 260 12.58 22.04 12.85
CA ALA A 260 12.80 20.63 12.57
C ALA A 260 11.62 20.13 11.74
N ARG A 261 11.92 19.72 10.51
CA ARG A 261 10.93 19.18 9.59
C ARG A 261 10.34 17.92 10.24
N ALA A 262 9.01 17.79 10.20
CA ALA A 262 8.32 16.57 10.63
C ALA A 262 9.03 15.33 10.03
N PRO A 263 9.23 14.25 10.81
CA PRO A 263 9.67 12.98 10.25
C PRO A 263 8.73 12.57 9.11
N LEU A 264 9.29 12.36 7.92
CA LEU A 264 8.55 11.97 6.71
C LEU A 264 8.95 10.56 6.31
N VAL A 265 8.06 9.59 6.50
CA VAL A 265 8.29 8.18 6.17
C VAL A 265 8.13 7.96 4.66
N PRO A 266 9.18 7.54 3.92
CA PRO A 266 9.14 7.41 2.48
C PRO A 266 8.21 6.27 2.02
N PRO A 267 7.36 6.47 0.98
CA PRO A 267 6.65 5.37 0.33
C PRO A 267 7.57 4.55 -0.57
N THR A 268 7.10 3.35 -0.90
CA THR A 268 7.64 2.50 -1.98
C THR A 268 6.61 2.33 -3.09
N LEU A 269 7.03 2.35 -4.35
CA LEU A 269 6.16 2.04 -5.48
C LEU A 269 6.12 0.53 -5.72
N ILE A 270 4.92 -0.04 -5.77
CA ILE A 270 4.65 -1.45 -6.04
C ILE A 270 4.13 -1.56 -7.46
N ALA A 271 5.01 -1.91 -8.41
CA ALA A 271 4.66 -2.04 -9.81
C ALA A 271 3.78 -3.28 -10.05
N ARG A 272 2.68 -3.10 -10.78
CA ARG A 272 1.77 -4.16 -11.23
C ARG A 272 1.33 -3.92 -12.69
N ARG A 273 0.41 -4.76 -13.16
CA ARG A 273 -0.08 -4.79 -14.56
C ARG A 273 -0.58 -3.42 -15.05
N SER A 274 -1.23 -2.63 -14.20
CA SER A 274 -1.87 -1.38 -14.62
C SER A 274 -0.91 -0.29 -15.12
N THR A 275 0.41 -0.47 -15.05
CA THR A 275 1.38 0.46 -15.64
C THR A 275 2.42 -0.24 -16.50
N ASP A 276 2.25 -1.53 -16.77
CA ASP A 276 3.27 -2.33 -17.43
C ASP A 276 3.29 -2.14 -18.96
N ARG A 277 3.21 -0.90 -19.41
CA ARG A 277 3.00 -0.52 -20.82
C ARG A 277 4.03 -1.10 -21.79
N LEU A 278 5.30 -1.13 -21.41
CA LEU A 278 6.38 -1.64 -22.27
C LEU A 278 6.25 -3.16 -22.54
N VAL A 279 5.46 -3.87 -21.73
CA VAL A 279 5.02 -5.26 -22.00
C VAL A 279 3.93 -5.32 -23.05
N ALA A 280 3.07 -4.32 -22.99
CA ALA A 280 1.72 -4.34 -23.50
C ALA A 280 1.63 -3.94 -24.99
N THR A 281 2.72 -3.39 -25.55
CA THR A 281 2.82 -3.08 -26.99
C THR A 281 2.94 -4.30 -27.90
N ASP A 282 3.38 -5.46 -27.39
CA ASP A 282 3.37 -6.73 -28.13
C ASP A 282 2.49 -7.74 -27.38
N PRO A 283 1.33 -8.15 -27.94
CA PRO A 283 0.40 -9.07 -27.27
C PRO A 283 1.02 -10.39 -26.84
N VAL A 284 2.02 -10.90 -27.58
CA VAL A 284 2.71 -12.14 -27.23
C VAL A 284 3.65 -11.91 -26.03
N VAL A 285 4.32 -10.76 -25.96
CA VAL A 285 5.14 -10.39 -24.78
C VAL A 285 4.25 -10.18 -23.56
N ALA A 286 3.07 -9.58 -23.74
CA ALA A 286 2.09 -9.39 -22.67
C ALA A 286 1.53 -10.67 -22.11
N ASN A 287 1.10 -11.58 -22.98
CA ASN A 287 0.63 -12.88 -22.55
C ASN A 287 1.75 -13.69 -21.89
N ALA A 288 3.00 -13.54 -22.34
CA ALA A 288 4.13 -14.26 -21.78
C ALA A 288 4.42 -13.82 -20.36
N LEU A 289 4.41 -12.51 -20.11
CA LEU A 289 4.63 -11.97 -18.76
C LEU A 289 3.47 -12.27 -17.82
N TRP A 290 2.23 -12.32 -18.32
CA TRP A 290 1.10 -12.82 -17.54
C TRP A 290 1.26 -14.29 -17.18
N PHE A 291 1.64 -15.14 -18.14
CA PHE A 291 1.91 -16.55 -17.90
C PHE A 291 3.03 -16.72 -16.86
N ILE A 292 4.11 -15.95 -16.98
CA ILE A 292 5.22 -15.96 -16.03
C ILE A 292 4.77 -15.55 -14.63
N ASP A 293 3.99 -14.48 -14.50
CA ASP A 293 3.50 -14.03 -13.19
C ASP A 293 2.54 -15.06 -12.57
N ALA A 294 1.62 -15.62 -13.35
CA ALA A 294 0.65 -16.61 -12.88
C ALA A 294 1.30 -17.92 -12.42
N HIS A 295 2.43 -18.31 -13.03
CA HIS A 295 3.16 -19.54 -12.73
C HIS A 295 4.51 -19.26 -12.04
N ARG A 296 4.70 -18.09 -11.44
CA ARG A 296 5.98 -17.67 -10.82
C ARG A 296 6.41 -18.59 -9.69
N ASN A 297 5.48 -19.27 -9.03
CA ASN A 297 5.72 -20.27 -7.98
C ASN A 297 5.97 -21.69 -8.53
N GLU A 298 5.83 -21.90 -9.83
CA GLU A 298 6.00 -23.19 -10.50
C GLU A 298 7.37 -23.26 -11.20
N PRO A 299 7.92 -24.47 -11.43
CA PRO A 299 9.20 -24.67 -12.10
C PRO A 299 9.10 -24.49 -13.63
N ILE A 300 8.60 -23.34 -14.08
CA ILE A 300 8.52 -22.98 -15.50
C ILE A 300 9.89 -22.65 -16.10
N ARG A 301 10.09 -23.04 -17.35
CA ARG A 301 11.20 -22.70 -18.25
C ARG A 301 10.70 -21.84 -19.41
N VAL A 302 11.62 -21.22 -20.16
CA VAL A 302 11.30 -20.40 -21.34
C VAL A 302 10.46 -21.16 -22.38
N ALA A 303 10.74 -22.46 -22.57
CA ALA A 303 9.98 -23.31 -23.47
C ALA A 303 8.52 -23.51 -23.02
N ASP A 304 8.28 -23.59 -21.71
CA ASP A 304 6.94 -23.74 -21.15
C ASP A 304 6.10 -22.47 -21.35
N VAL A 305 6.72 -21.29 -21.30
CA VAL A 305 6.07 -20.02 -21.63
C VAL A 305 5.66 -19.99 -23.11
N ALA A 306 6.56 -20.38 -24.01
CA ALA A 306 6.26 -20.43 -25.44
C ALA A 306 5.13 -21.44 -25.76
N ALA A 307 5.18 -22.62 -25.15
CA ALA A 307 4.16 -23.66 -25.28
C ALA A 307 2.80 -23.18 -24.72
N GLY A 308 2.79 -22.57 -23.54
CA GLY A 308 1.58 -22.03 -22.91
C GLY A 308 0.90 -20.93 -23.73
N LEU A 309 1.69 -20.18 -24.50
CA LEU A 309 1.20 -19.16 -25.42
C LEU A 309 0.88 -19.68 -26.84
N ARG A 310 1.22 -20.93 -27.15
CA ARG A 310 1.12 -21.54 -28.49
C ARG A 310 1.88 -20.73 -29.56
N VAL A 311 3.06 -20.23 -29.21
CA VAL A 311 3.95 -19.52 -30.14
C VAL A 311 5.30 -20.23 -30.25
N PRO A 312 5.96 -20.24 -31.42
CA PRO A 312 7.32 -20.77 -31.55
C PRO A 312 8.29 -20.05 -30.61
N LEU A 313 9.18 -20.80 -29.94
CA LEU A 313 10.16 -20.25 -28.99
C LEU A 313 11.01 -19.12 -29.59
N ARG A 314 11.44 -19.30 -30.85
CA ARG A 314 12.22 -18.31 -31.60
C ARG A 314 11.44 -17.01 -31.83
N GLU A 315 10.13 -17.12 -32.05
CA GLU A 315 9.25 -15.95 -32.21
C GLU A 315 9.11 -15.21 -30.88
N LEU A 316 8.82 -15.92 -29.78
CA LEU A 316 8.74 -15.34 -28.44
C LEU A 316 10.02 -14.57 -28.09
N GLN A 317 11.19 -15.19 -28.26
CA GLN A 317 12.48 -14.56 -28.00
C GLN A 317 12.78 -13.38 -28.95
N GLY A 318 12.35 -13.46 -30.21
CA GLY A 318 12.44 -12.35 -31.16
C GLY A 318 11.57 -11.16 -30.79
N ARG A 319 10.37 -11.40 -30.27
CA ARG A 319 9.44 -10.38 -29.81
C ARG A 319 9.91 -9.69 -28.51
N PHE A 320 10.43 -10.44 -27.54
CA PHE A 320 11.06 -9.86 -26.33
C PHE A 320 12.25 -8.96 -26.66
N ARG A 321 13.10 -9.34 -27.60
CA ARG A 321 14.21 -8.49 -28.05
C ARG A 321 13.73 -7.18 -28.69
N ARG A 322 12.65 -7.25 -29.48
CA ARG A 322 12.07 -6.06 -30.16
C ARG A 322 11.29 -5.16 -29.22
N SER A 323 10.77 -5.66 -28.10
CA SER A 323 10.07 -4.84 -27.10
C SER A 323 11.02 -4.00 -26.22
N GLY A 324 12.34 -4.15 -26.40
CA GLY A 324 13.34 -3.48 -25.56
C GLY A 324 13.44 -4.06 -24.14
N ARG A 325 12.82 -5.22 -23.91
CA ARG A 325 12.95 -5.96 -22.65
C ARG A 325 14.17 -6.86 -22.65
N ASP A 326 14.52 -7.27 -21.44
CA ASP A 326 15.48 -8.33 -21.21
C ASP A 326 14.94 -9.70 -21.73
N THR A 327 15.72 -10.76 -21.58
CA THR A 327 15.31 -12.10 -22.02
C THR A 327 14.10 -12.65 -21.24
N VAL A 328 13.32 -13.56 -21.85
CA VAL A 328 12.24 -14.28 -21.14
C VAL A 328 12.74 -14.95 -19.85
N GLN A 329 13.97 -15.48 -19.87
CA GLN A 329 14.59 -16.10 -18.69
C GLN A 329 14.87 -15.08 -17.57
N HIS A 330 15.28 -13.87 -17.93
CA HIS A 330 15.46 -12.77 -16.98
C HIS A 330 14.13 -12.46 -16.29
N GLU A 331 13.04 -12.35 -17.06
CA GLU A 331 11.72 -11.98 -16.54
C GLU A 331 11.11 -13.08 -15.65
N ILE A 332 11.30 -14.36 -15.98
CA ILE A 332 10.99 -15.48 -15.08
C ILE A 332 11.74 -15.32 -13.75
N THR A 333 13.04 -15.01 -13.83
CA THR A 333 13.87 -14.88 -12.63
C THR A 333 13.44 -13.67 -11.79
N LEU A 334 13.15 -12.55 -12.43
CA LEU A 334 12.68 -11.33 -11.79
C LEU A 334 11.32 -11.54 -11.07
N ALA A 335 10.35 -12.14 -11.73
CA ALA A 335 9.05 -12.45 -11.13
C ALA A 335 9.19 -13.34 -9.88
N ARG A 336 10.11 -14.30 -9.92
CA ARG A 336 10.45 -15.14 -8.76
C ARG A 336 11.12 -14.36 -7.64
N VAL A 337 12.06 -13.45 -7.95
CA VAL A 337 12.69 -12.56 -6.96
C VAL A 337 11.62 -11.71 -6.26
N GLU A 338 10.72 -11.09 -7.01
CA GLU A 338 9.64 -10.26 -6.44
C GLU A 338 8.69 -11.08 -5.55
N HIS A 339 8.35 -12.30 -5.95
CA HIS A 339 7.58 -13.20 -5.09
C HIS A 339 8.35 -13.58 -3.83
N ALA A 340 9.65 -13.89 -3.92
CA ALA A 340 10.45 -14.22 -2.76
C ALA A 340 10.54 -13.02 -1.79
N LYS A 341 10.62 -11.78 -2.29
CA LYS A 341 10.57 -10.56 -1.45
C LYS A 341 9.27 -10.50 -0.63
N LEU A 342 8.13 -10.80 -1.23
CA LEU A 342 6.84 -10.84 -0.52
C LEU A 342 6.84 -11.90 0.59
N LEU A 343 7.28 -13.12 0.28
CA LEU A 343 7.35 -14.22 1.25
C LEU A 343 8.35 -13.94 2.38
N LEU A 344 9.49 -13.33 2.07
CA LEU A 344 10.49 -12.89 3.05
C LEU A 344 9.94 -11.79 3.96
N ALA A 345 9.19 -10.83 3.41
CA ALA A 345 8.56 -9.78 4.20
C ALA A 345 7.48 -10.33 5.14
N ASP A 346 6.69 -11.32 4.71
CA ASP A 346 5.74 -12.01 5.57
C ASP A 346 6.41 -12.87 6.65
N ALA A 347 7.50 -13.56 6.30
CA ALA A 347 8.30 -14.32 7.25
C ALA A 347 8.92 -13.43 8.35
N CYS A 348 9.41 -12.24 8.00
CA CYS A 348 9.90 -11.26 8.98
C CYS A 348 8.81 -10.80 9.96
N ARG A 349 7.53 -10.89 9.58
CA ARG A 349 6.37 -10.55 10.43
C ARG A 349 5.85 -11.74 11.23
N GLY A 350 6.59 -12.85 11.27
CA GLY A 350 6.21 -14.07 11.97
C GLY A 350 5.10 -14.88 11.29
N ARG A 351 4.73 -14.56 10.04
CA ARG A 351 3.78 -15.35 9.26
C ARG A 351 4.50 -16.49 8.56
N ARG A 352 3.93 -17.69 8.62
CA ARG A 352 4.49 -18.85 7.91
C ARG A 352 4.32 -18.63 6.40
N PRO A 353 5.36 -18.81 5.58
CA PRO A 353 5.23 -18.71 4.13
C PRO A 353 4.22 -19.74 3.63
N ALA A 354 3.14 -19.29 3.01
CA ALA A 354 2.11 -20.18 2.46
C ALA A 354 2.10 -20.08 0.93
N ALA A 355 1.90 -21.21 0.25
CA ALA A 355 1.62 -21.19 -1.18
C ALA A 355 0.26 -20.52 -1.42
N PRO A 356 0.10 -19.68 -2.47
CA PRO A 356 -1.21 -19.21 -2.84
C PRO A 356 -2.07 -20.40 -3.22
N GLY A 357 -3.27 -20.51 -2.63
CA GLY A 357 -4.29 -21.44 -3.11
C GLY A 357 -4.58 -21.14 -4.58
N ARG A 358 -4.84 -22.17 -5.40
CA ARG A 358 -5.27 -22.00 -6.79
C ARG A 358 -6.61 -21.25 -6.80
N VAL A 359 -6.57 -19.94 -7.04
CA VAL A 359 -7.77 -19.16 -7.36
C VAL A 359 -7.89 -19.15 -8.88
N GLN A 360 -8.73 -20.02 -9.42
CA GLN A 360 -9.20 -19.89 -10.80
C GLN A 360 -10.14 -18.68 -10.86
N VAL A 361 -9.72 -17.62 -11.54
CA VAL A 361 -10.58 -16.51 -11.93
C VAL A 361 -10.96 -16.73 -13.39
N THR A 362 -12.16 -17.25 -13.63
CA THR A 362 -12.78 -17.25 -14.97
C THR A 362 -13.43 -15.89 -15.22
N PHE A 363 -13.07 -15.27 -16.34
CA PHE A 363 -13.79 -14.13 -16.89
C PHE A 363 -14.83 -14.65 -17.86
N ASP A 364 -16.10 -14.47 -17.52
CA ASP A 364 -17.19 -14.56 -18.48
C ASP A 364 -17.91 -13.21 -18.54
N GLY A 365 -17.95 -12.63 -19.74
CA GLY A 365 -18.84 -11.54 -20.08
C GLY A 365 -18.66 -11.13 -21.54
N PRO A 366 -19.62 -10.43 -22.19
CA PRO A 366 -20.97 -9.99 -21.73
C PRO A 366 -22.09 -10.29 -22.77
N PRO A 367 -23.39 -9.94 -22.57
CA PRO A 367 -23.94 -8.56 -22.65
C PRO A 367 -24.95 -8.21 -21.53
N PRO A 368 -25.47 -6.96 -21.44
CA PRO A 368 -26.30 -6.52 -20.30
C PRO A 368 -27.83 -6.73 -20.48
N ILE A 369 -28.46 -7.20 -19.38
CA ILE A 369 -29.76 -6.81 -18.74
C ILE A 369 -31.07 -7.07 -19.55
N PRO A 370 -32.05 -7.87 -19.04
CA PRO A 370 -33.02 -7.41 -18.02
C PRO A 370 -33.50 -8.44 -16.98
N GLY A 371 -33.68 -7.99 -15.73
CA GLY A 371 -34.24 -8.79 -14.63
C GLY A 371 -33.27 -8.89 -13.45
N GLY A 372 -33.16 -7.80 -12.68
CA GLY A 372 -32.18 -7.71 -11.60
C GLY A 372 -32.40 -8.76 -10.50
N GLN A 373 -31.46 -9.68 -10.36
CA GLN A 373 -31.19 -10.38 -9.11
C GLN A 373 -29.68 -10.51 -8.95
N GLY A 374 -29.14 -9.80 -7.95
CA GLY A 374 -27.72 -9.75 -7.64
C GLY A 374 -27.30 -10.75 -6.58
N TRP A 375 -26.04 -10.59 -6.15
CA TRP A 375 -25.29 -11.29 -5.11
C TRP A 375 -25.98 -11.58 -3.76
N THR A 376 -27.22 -11.12 -3.55
CA THR A 376 -28.04 -11.34 -2.36
C THR A 376 -28.38 -12.81 -2.13
N GLN A 377 -28.56 -13.62 -3.19
CA GLN A 377 -28.93 -15.04 -3.06
C GLN A 377 -27.79 -15.96 -2.58
N TRP A 378 -26.54 -15.51 -2.67
CA TRP A 378 -25.39 -16.26 -2.14
C TRP A 378 -25.36 -16.28 -0.60
N ALA A 379 -25.95 -15.29 0.05
CA ALA A 379 -25.93 -15.11 1.50
C ALA A 379 -27.10 -15.82 2.25
N GLU A 380 -28.01 -16.47 1.53
CA GLU A 380 -29.25 -17.04 2.10
C GLU A 380 -29.19 -18.55 2.36
N ASP A 381 -28.07 -19.24 2.09
CA ASP A 381 -27.90 -20.67 2.42
C ASP A 381 -27.76 -20.90 3.94
N PRO A 382 -28.77 -21.48 4.62
CA PRO A 382 -28.78 -21.62 6.08
C PRO A 382 -27.72 -22.60 6.60
N ARG A 383 -27.29 -23.57 5.77
CA ARG A 383 -26.30 -24.59 6.16
C ARG A 383 -24.89 -24.00 6.23
N ARG A 384 -24.61 -22.95 5.45
CA ARG A 384 -23.29 -22.28 5.39
C ARG A 384 -23.13 -21.19 6.45
N ARG A 385 -24.22 -20.54 6.85
CA ARG A 385 -24.25 -19.54 7.92
C ARG A 385 -23.94 -20.13 9.31
N ALA A 386 -24.38 -21.36 9.57
CA ALA A 386 -24.15 -22.06 10.84
C ALA A 386 -22.67 -22.42 11.11
N ALA A 387 -21.82 -22.50 10.08
CA ALA A 387 -20.40 -22.82 10.24
C ALA A 387 -19.54 -21.63 10.68
N LEU A 388 -20.02 -20.39 10.46
CA LEU A 388 -19.25 -19.15 10.62
C LEU A 388 -19.64 -18.35 11.85
N VAL A 389 -20.80 -18.63 12.46
CA VAL A 389 -21.41 -17.80 13.49
C VAL A 389 -21.70 -18.64 14.74
N GLU A 390 -21.23 -18.16 15.88
CA GLU A 390 -21.59 -18.64 17.22
C GLU A 390 -22.72 -17.75 17.76
N ARG A 391 -23.78 -18.36 18.28
CA ARG A 391 -24.91 -17.63 18.88
C ARG A 391 -24.67 -17.51 20.38
N LEU A 392 -24.65 -16.28 20.89
CA LEU A 392 -24.41 -15.97 22.30
C LEU A 392 -25.71 -16.14 23.12
N PRO A 393 -25.62 -16.31 24.46
CA PRO A 393 -26.79 -16.57 25.32
C PRO A 393 -27.85 -15.46 25.31
N ASP A 394 -27.46 -14.23 24.95
CA ASP A 394 -28.35 -13.07 24.82
C ASP A 394 -29.07 -13.00 23.44
N GLY A 395 -28.88 -14.02 22.60
CA GLY A 395 -29.48 -14.11 21.27
C GLY A 395 -28.69 -13.40 20.16
N THR A 396 -27.57 -12.75 20.48
CA THR A 396 -26.74 -12.08 19.47
C THR A 396 -25.79 -13.06 18.77
N GLU A 397 -25.49 -12.78 17.50
CA GLU A 397 -24.68 -13.65 16.63
C GLU A 397 -23.25 -13.09 16.50
N ARG A 398 -22.23 -13.90 16.85
CA ARG A 398 -20.80 -13.55 16.77
C ARG A 398 -20.06 -14.48 15.81
N ILE A 399 -19.33 -13.93 14.83
CA ILE A 399 -18.51 -14.75 13.92
C ILE A 399 -17.39 -15.46 14.72
N ARG A 400 -17.25 -16.79 14.59
CA ARG A 400 -16.17 -17.56 15.25
C ARG A 400 -14.81 -17.03 14.81
N ARG A 401 -14.08 -16.32 15.70
CA ARG A 401 -12.69 -15.93 15.48
C ARG A 401 -11.77 -17.01 16.03
N GLN A 402 -10.98 -17.67 15.18
CA GLN A 402 -9.77 -18.36 15.64
C GLN A 402 -8.71 -17.30 15.99
N PRO A 403 -8.17 -17.28 17.22
CA PRO A 403 -7.03 -16.42 17.53
C PRO A 403 -5.78 -16.97 16.85
N LEU A 404 -5.18 -16.16 15.97
CA LEU A 404 -3.79 -16.37 15.55
C LEU A 404 -2.87 -15.88 16.67
N PRO A 405 -1.81 -16.63 17.04
CA PRO A 405 -0.86 -16.18 18.03
C PRO A 405 -0.13 -14.92 17.54
N MET A 406 0.04 -13.95 18.43
CA MET A 406 0.80 -12.73 18.19
C MET A 406 2.30 -13.03 18.27
N PRO A 407 3.12 -12.68 17.27
CA PRO A 407 4.57 -12.75 17.39
C PRO A 407 5.08 -11.62 18.28
N THR A 408 5.93 -11.97 19.25
CA THR A 408 6.48 -11.12 20.32
C THR A 408 7.92 -10.65 20.05
N THR A 409 8.40 -10.71 18.82
CA THR A 409 9.84 -10.52 18.52
C THR A 409 10.05 -9.49 17.41
N PRO A 410 11.06 -8.59 17.51
CA PRO A 410 11.49 -7.73 16.39
C PRO A 410 11.81 -8.59 15.16
N PRO A 411 11.71 -8.04 13.92
CA PRO A 411 11.95 -8.81 12.70
C PRO A 411 13.36 -9.40 12.72
N ARG A 412 13.47 -10.66 13.18
CA ARG A 412 14.70 -11.42 13.09
C ARG A 412 14.85 -11.83 11.63
N PRO A 413 16.07 -11.74 11.05
CA PRO A 413 16.29 -12.27 9.73
C PRO A 413 15.85 -13.75 9.71
N PRO A 414 15.10 -14.17 8.68
CA PRO A 414 14.51 -15.50 8.65
C PRO A 414 15.60 -16.56 8.82
N SER A 415 15.26 -17.64 9.56
CA SER A 415 16.18 -18.74 9.76
C SER A 415 16.56 -19.37 8.41
N ARG A 416 17.69 -20.08 8.37
CA ARG A 416 18.16 -20.75 7.14
C ARG A 416 17.11 -21.75 6.60
N ALA A 417 16.34 -22.37 7.49
CA ALA A 417 15.22 -23.25 7.14
C ALA A 417 14.06 -22.49 6.48
N VAL A 418 13.69 -21.32 7.00
CA VAL A 418 12.65 -20.46 6.40
C VAL A 418 13.08 -19.94 5.03
N VAL A 419 14.36 -19.57 4.87
CA VAL A 419 14.90 -19.16 3.56
C VAL A 419 14.86 -20.32 2.55
N ALA A 420 15.12 -21.55 2.98
CA ALA A 420 14.99 -22.74 2.14
C ALA A 420 13.53 -23.01 1.73
N GLU A 421 12.58 -22.86 2.65
CA GLU A 421 11.15 -22.97 2.35
C GLU A 421 10.69 -21.90 1.35
N ILE A 422 11.15 -20.66 1.53
CA ILE A 422 10.88 -19.56 0.61
C ILE A 422 11.48 -19.83 -0.77
N ALA A 423 12.70 -20.35 -0.85
CA ALA A 423 13.32 -20.70 -2.12
C ALA A 423 12.48 -21.73 -2.91
N ARG A 424 11.85 -22.68 -2.21
CA ARG A 424 10.90 -23.63 -2.82
C ARG A 424 9.62 -22.93 -3.27
N LEU A 425 9.00 -22.14 -2.41
CA LEU A 425 7.71 -21.46 -2.69
C LEU A 425 7.78 -20.36 -3.75
N SER A 426 8.93 -19.73 -3.91
CA SER A 426 9.21 -18.73 -4.95
C SER A 426 9.72 -19.33 -6.25
N GLY A 427 9.71 -20.66 -6.41
CA GLY A 427 10.07 -21.32 -7.67
C GLY A 427 11.57 -21.41 -7.97
N PHE A 428 12.46 -21.08 -7.03
CA PHE A 428 13.92 -21.23 -7.20
C PHE A 428 14.42 -22.66 -6.93
N GLY A 429 13.68 -23.43 -6.12
CA GLY A 429 13.99 -24.83 -5.79
C GLY A 429 15.21 -25.03 -4.87
N SER A 430 16.11 -24.05 -4.77
CA SER A 430 17.29 -24.10 -3.89
C SER A 430 17.66 -22.72 -3.34
N VAL A 431 18.28 -22.70 -2.16
CA VAL A 431 18.77 -21.47 -1.52
C VAL A 431 19.83 -20.79 -2.38
N ASP A 432 20.77 -21.54 -2.96
CA ASP A 432 21.84 -20.95 -3.77
C ASP A 432 21.32 -20.25 -5.02
N ALA A 433 20.28 -20.80 -5.66
CA ALA A 433 19.62 -20.17 -6.80
C ALA A 433 18.95 -18.85 -6.39
N LEU A 434 18.25 -18.84 -5.25
CA LEU A 434 17.65 -17.64 -4.68
C LEU A 434 18.71 -16.60 -4.33
N GLU A 435 19.83 -16.99 -3.70
CA GLU A 435 20.91 -16.07 -3.32
C GLU A 435 21.61 -15.43 -4.53
N ARG A 436 21.91 -16.23 -5.57
CA ARG A 436 22.49 -15.71 -6.81
C ARG A 436 21.55 -14.71 -7.49
N ALA A 437 20.25 -15.02 -7.53
CA ALA A 437 19.26 -14.10 -8.09
C ALA A 437 19.17 -12.81 -7.27
N PHE A 438 19.10 -12.90 -5.94
CA PHE A 438 19.07 -11.71 -5.07
C PHE A 438 20.32 -10.84 -5.22
N LYS A 439 21.51 -11.44 -5.29
CA LYS A 439 22.74 -10.69 -5.54
C LYS A 439 22.69 -9.95 -6.89
N ARG A 440 22.18 -10.60 -7.95
CA ARG A 440 22.06 -10.01 -9.29
C ARG A 440 21.01 -8.89 -9.37
N PHE A 441 19.83 -9.09 -8.79
CA PHE A 441 18.66 -8.21 -8.98
C PHE A 441 18.44 -7.20 -7.85
N VAL A 442 18.97 -7.47 -6.66
CA VAL A 442 18.76 -6.66 -5.46
C VAL A 442 20.08 -6.12 -4.91
N GLY A 443 21.22 -6.66 -5.34
CA GLY A 443 22.56 -6.23 -4.91
C GLY A 443 22.95 -6.71 -3.51
N MET A 444 22.16 -7.58 -2.88
CA MET A 444 22.41 -8.10 -1.52
C MET A 444 21.77 -9.48 -1.33
N SER A 445 22.14 -10.19 -0.27
CA SER A 445 21.57 -11.50 0.04
C SER A 445 20.09 -11.40 0.48
N PRO A 446 19.27 -12.46 0.33
CA PRO A 446 17.91 -12.51 0.84
C PRO A 446 17.82 -12.16 2.33
N ARG A 447 18.73 -12.69 3.15
CA ARG A 447 18.78 -12.41 4.59
C ARG A 447 19.13 -10.96 4.90
N THR A 448 20.10 -10.40 4.18
CA THR A 448 20.49 -8.98 4.31
C THR A 448 19.33 -8.08 3.89
N TRP A 449 18.66 -8.40 2.78
CA TRP A 449 17.49 -7.68 2.32
C TRP A 449 16.36 -7.71 3.36
N SER A 450 16.06 -8.89 3.91
CA SER A 450 15.07 -9.10 4.97
C SER A 450 15.37 -8.32 6.25
N SER A 451 16.63 -8.27 6.68
CA SER A 451 17.04 -7.52 7.88
C SER A 451 16.91 -6.00 7.73
N ARG A 452 16.77 -5.52 6.48
CA ARG A 452 16.55 -4.11 6.14
C ARG A 452 15.08 -3.79 5.89
N GLN A 453 14.19 -4.79 5.93
CA GLN A 453 12.75 -4.58 5.85
C GLN A 453 12.20 -4.32 7.25
N PRO A 454 11.36 -3.28 7.43
CA PRO A 454 10.81 -2.89 8.74
C PRO A 454 9.78 -3.88 9.31
#